data_AF-A0AA45C5V9-F1
#
_entry.id   AF-A0AA45C5V9-F1
#
_cell.length_a   1.000
_cell.length_b   1.000
_cell.length_c   1.000
_cell.angle_alpha   90.00
_cell.angle_beta   90.00
_cell.angle_gamma   90.00
#
_symmetry.space_group_name_H-M   'P 1'
#
loop_
_entity.id
_entity.type
_entity.pdbx_description
1 polymer ?
#
loop_
_entity_poly.entity_id
_entity_poly.type
_entity_poly.pdbx_seq_one_letter_code
_entity_poly.pdbx_strand_id
1 'polypeptide(L)'
;MKKLLIITMVLTLAFGSAFAQTFKDVPVNHWAYDAVQKISSIGILEGYPDGTFKGMDTVNRYQLTLTVSRTIDYTQQNLIAPLAEKISQLDKKVSSMSSGNTSSASNSEVNALSVRVNKVENSLNQLQSSYELLSYATVKIDELESKVKDMTNSSINQDSISNINTRLARMENENNALLENIQNLSSANTSIQSKLNNVSNETYSNQKEIERINTLLSNLNSKIDMKSDSMSISDVQSKIKALENSIVDIDTNRKDISNIKSSLNTVQSSVDELSKEVEANKKAVAESGNGGVDILDILISVVISAGVAFAFTQFIK
;
A
#
# COMPACT_ATOMS: atom_id res chain seq x y z
N MET A 1 82.05 -22.86 -93.35
CA MET A 1 80.77 -22.41 -93.94
C MET A 1 79.65 -22.14 -92.92
N LYS A 2 79.47 -22.91 -91.82
CA LYS A 2 78.51 -22.50 -90.75
C LYS A 2 78.95 -21.25 -89.96
N LYS A 3 80.27 -21.05 -89.82
CA LYS A 3 80.84 -19.81 -89.27
C LYS A 3 80.49 -18.57 -90.12
N LEU A 4 80.19 -18.74 -91.41
CA LEU A 4 79.78 -17.67 -92.34
C LEU A 4 78.27 -17.34 -92.24
N LEU A 5 77.46 -18.32 -91.84
CA LEU A 5 76.00 -18.17 -91.61
C LEU A 5 75.73 -17.47 -90.27
N ILE A 6 76.57 -17.73 -89.27
CA ILE A 6 76.51 -16.98 -88.00
C ILE A 6 77.01 -15.55 -88.21
N ILE A 7 78.04 -15.32 -89.04
CA ILE A 7 78.49 -13.96 -89.35
C ILE A 7 77.41 -13.16 -90.10
N THR A 8 76.63 -13.77 -90.99
CA THR A 8 75.52 -13.08 -91.69
C THR A 8 74.27 -12.89 -90.81
N MET A 9 73.98 -13.82 -89.89
CA MET A 9 72.89 -13.68 -88.91
C MET A 9 73.22 -12.72 -87.75
N VAL A 10 74.51 -12.52 -87.46
CA VAL A 10 75.00 -11.55 -86.47
C VAL A 10 75.23 -10.18 -87.10
N LEU A 11 75.44 -10.09 -88.42
CA LEU A 11 75.55 -8.82 -89.14
C LEU A 11 74.17 -8.20 -89.49
N THR A 12 73.08 -8.97 -89.42
CA THR A 12 71.70 -8.43 -89.44
C THR A 12 71.20 -7.91 -88.09
N LEU A 13 72.03 -7.98 -87.03
CA LEU A 13 71.73 -7.35 -85.74
C LEU A 13 72.11 -5.86 -85.69
N ALA A 14 72.72 -5.32 -86.73
CA ALA A 14 73.24 -3.97 -86.71
C ALA A 14 72.86 -3.29 -88.01
N PHE A 15 71.75 -2.56 -88.05
CA PHE A 15 71.53 -1.30 -88.77
C PHE A 15 70.03 -0.98 -88.81
N GLY A 16 69.65 -0.01 -87.98
CA GLY A 16 68.27 0.48 -87.79
C GLY A 16 68.08 0.96 -86.35
N SER A 17 69.12 1.56 -85.75
CA SER A 17 69.38 3.01 -85.72
C SER A 17 68.98 3.56 -84.36
N ALA A 18 69.94 3.57 -83.43
CA ALA A 18 69.92 4.51 -82.31
C ALA A 18 70.11 5.91 -82.89
N PHE A 19 69.04 6.44 -83.50
CA PHE A 19 68.88 7.88 -83.57
C PHE A 19 68.93 8.32 -82.11
N ALA A 20 69.84 9.24 -81.77
CA ALA A 20 69.69 10.00 -80.54
C ALA A 20 68.28 10.58 -80.60
N GLN A 21 67.36 9.96 -79.87
CA GLN A 21 65.94 10.24 -80.02
C GLN A 21 65.70 11.57 -79.33
N THR A 22 65.81 12.65 -80.10
CA THR A 22 65.39 13.96 -79.64
C THR A 22 63.88 13.91 -79.49
N PHE A 23 63.42 13.99 -78.25
CA PHE A 23 62.01 13.98 -77.94
C PHE A 23 61.36 15.29 -78.40
N LYS A 24 60.24 15.19 -79.14
CA LYS A 24 59.57 16.35 -79.74
C LYS A 24 59.09 17.39 -78.71
N ASP A 25 58.81 16.94 -77.50
CA ASP A 25 58.33 17.71 -76.35
C ASP A 25 59.46 18.12 -75.39
N VAL A 26 60.72 17.81 -75.71
CA VAL A 26 61.90 18.28 -74.97
C VAL A 26 62.82 19.04 -75.92
N PRO A 27 62.53 20.33 -76.20
CA PRO A 27 63.38 21.14 -77.07
C PRO A 27 64.75 21.41 -76.44
N VAL A 28 65.75 21.75 -77.26
CA VAL A 28 67.15 21.94 -76.85
C VAL A 28 67.33 22.99 -75.74
N ASN A 29 66.42 23.96 -75.64
CA ASN A 29 66.42 24.99 -74.61
C ASN A 29 65.70 24.58 -73.30
N HIS A 30 65.19 23.35 -73.21
CA HIS A 30 64.53 22.84 -72.01
C HIS A 30 65.57 22.43 -70.97
N TRP A 31 65.36 22.78 -69.69
CA TRP A 31 66.30 22.49 -68.59
C TRP A 31 66.66 21.00 -68.45
N ALA A 32 65.72 20.12 -68.79
CA ALA A 32 65.91 18.67 -68.71
C ALA A 32 66.56 18.05 -69.95
N TYR A 33 66.82 18.83 -71.00
CA TYR A 33 67.29 18.32 -72.29
C TYR A 33 68.55 17.44 -72.14
N ASP A 34 69.60 17.97 -71.50
CA ASP A 34 70.86 17.25 -71.34
C ASP A 34 70.71 15.97 -70.51
N ALA A 35 69.90 16.03 -69.44
CA ALA A 35 69.68 14.90 -68.55
C ALA A 35 68.92 13.77 -69.25
N VAL A 36 67.81 14.12 -69.93
CA VAL A 36 66.98 13.18 -70.67
C VAL A 36 67.76 12.56 -71.82
N GLN A 37 68.52 13.37 -72.56
CA GLN A 37 69.36 12.90 -73.66
C GLN A 37 70.45 11.93 -73.18
N LYS A 38 71.10 12.24 -72.05
CA LYS A 38 72.16 11.39 -71.50
C LYS A 38 71.60 10.04 -71.05
N ILE A 39 70.51 10.04 -70.30
CA ILE A 39 69.89 8.80 -69.79
C ILE A 39 69.28 7.97 -70.93
N SER A 40 68.78 8.63 -71.97
CA SER A 40 68.32 7.96 -73.18
C SER A 40 69.47 7.36 -73.99
N SER A 41 70.60 8.07 -74.10
CA SER A 41 71.78 7.58 -74.84
C SER A 41 72.41 6.31 -74.24
N ILE A 42 72.29 6.12 -72.92
CA ILE A 42 72.73 4.92 -72.22
C ILE A 42 71.64 3.84 -72.14
N GLY A 43 70.53 4.02 -72.86
CA GLY A 43 69.46 3.03 -73.02
C GLY A 43 68.57 2.84 -71.80
N ILE A 44 68.68 3.69 -70.78
CA ILE A 44 67.84 3.58 -69.58
C ILE A 44 66.42 4.08 -69.88
N LEU A 45 66.28 5.12 -70.72
CA LEU A 45 64.99 5.70 -71.13
C LEU A 45 64.82 5.71 -72.66
N GLU A 46 63.70 5.18 -73.15
CA GLU A 46 63.43 5.07 -74.61
C GLU A 46 62.27 5.97 -75.08
N GLY A 47 61.58 6.66 -74.16
CA GLY A 47 60.40 7.48 -74.43
C GLY A 47 59.25 6.73 -75.10
N TYR A 48 58.33 7.47 -75.73
CA TYR A 48 57.13 6.90 -76.33
C TYR A 48 57.26 6.70 -77.84
N PRO A 49 56.51 5.75 -78.45
CA PRO A 49 56.55 5.49 -79.89
C PRO A 49 56.18 6.69 -80.79
N ASP A 50 55.47 7.70 -80.25
CA ASP A 50 55.12 8.95 -80.93
C ASP A 50 56.31 9.95 -81.02
N GLY A 51 57.43 9.60 -80.38
CA GLY A 51 58.66 10.40 -80.33
C GLY A 51 58.67 11.43 -79.21
N THR A 52 57.82 11.30 -78.18
CA THR A 52 57.77 12.20 -77.02
C THR A 52 58.33 11.56 -75.75
N PHE A 53 58.75 12.36 -74.79
CA PHE A 53 59.23 11.94 -73.46
C PHE A 53 58.11 11.91 -72.42
N LYS A 54 57.17 12.87 -72.51
CA LYS A 54 56.04 13.13 -71.61
C LYS A 54 56.46 13.31 -70.14
N GLY A 55 57.49 14.14 -69.91
CA GLY A 55 58.08 14.33 -68.57
C GLY A 55 57.18 14.97 -67.51
N MET A 56 56.05 15.57 -67.89
CA MET A 56 55.06 16.14 -66.97
C MET A 56 53.94 15.16 -66.59
N ASP A 57 53.88 14.00 -67.24
CA ASP A 57 52.84 12.99 -66.97
C ASP A 57 53.21 12.12 -65.76
N THR A 58 52.20 11.53 -65.13
CA THR A 58 52.40 10.58 -64.03
C THR A 58 53.06 9.30 -64.53
N VAL A 59 54.22 8.96 -63.96
CA VAL A 59 54.93 7.70 -64.27
C VAL A 59 54.17 6.52 -63.67
N ASN A 60 53.85 5.51 -64.49
CA ASN A 60 53.19 4.30 -64.00
C ASN A 60 54.20 3.30 -63.40
N ARG A 61 53.72 2.38 -62.56
CA ARG A 61 54.57 1.39 -61.88
C ARG A 61 55.42 0.56 -62.84
N TYR A 62 54.90 0.24 -64.02
CA TYR A 62 55.65 -0.56 -65.00
C TYR A 62 56.84 0.21 -65.59
N GLN A 63 56.62 1.46 -66.00
CA GLN A 63 57.67 2.35 -66.51
C GLN A 63 58.73 2.64 -65.46
N LEU A 64 58.30 2.85 -64.21
CA LEU A 64 59.20 3.00 -63.08
C LEU A 64 60.06 1.74 -62.91
N THR A 65 59.44 0.55 -62.83
CA THR A 65 60.17 -0.72 -62.64
C THR A 65 61.14 -1.01 -63.79
N LEU A 66 60.76 -0.75 -65.04
CA LEU A 66 61.63 -0.96 -66.20
C LEU A 66 62.84 -0.02 -66.16
N THR A 67 62.61 1.25 -65.85
CA THR A 67 63.69 2.26 -65.71
C THR A 67 64.65 1.87 -64.58
N VAL A 68 64.10 1.44 -63.43
CA VAL A 68 64.89 0.96 -62.28
C VAL A 68 65.69 -0.28 -62.64
N SER A 69 65.10 -1.26 -63.33
CA SER A 69 65.81 -2.49 -63.75
C SER A 69 66.99 -2.17 -64.67
N ARG A 70 66.77 -1.36 -65.72
CA ARG A 70 67.83 -0.97 -66.65
C ARG A 70 68.94 -0.16 -65.98
N THR A 71 68.57 0.69 -65.03
CA THR A 71 69.52 1.44 -64.21
C THR A 71 70.37 0.49 -63.36
N ILE A 72 69.74 -0.49 -62.71
CA ILE A 72 70.44 -1.51 -61.91
C ILE A 72 71.42 -2.30 -62.78
N ASP A 73 70.99 -2.77 -63.95
CA ASP A 73 71.85 -3.53 -64.86
C ASP A 73 73.04 -2.70 -65.35
N TYR A 74 72.81 -1.44 -65.73
CA TYR A 74 73.87 -0.51 -66.12
C TYR A 74 74.87 -0.30 -64.97
N THR A 75 74.37 -0.12 -63.74
CA THR A 75 75.23 0.05 -62.56
C THR A 75 76.01 -1.23 -62.23
N GLN A 76 75.42 -2.42 -62.37
CA GLN A 76 76.13 -3.68 -62.15
C GLN A 76 77.29 -3.88 -63.13
N GLN A 77 77.02 -3.72 -64.43
CA GLN A 77 78.01 -3.98 -65.47
C GLN A 77 79.12 -2.92 -65.50
N ASN A 78 78.77 -1.63 -65.38
CA ASN A 78 79.71 -0.54 -65.63
C ASN A 78 80.32 0.08 -64.36
N LEU A 79 79.72 -0.15 -63.18
CA LEU A 79 80.21 0.41 -61.91
C LEU A 79 80.63 -0.67 -60.91
N ILE A 80 79.81 -1.70 -60.69
CA ILE A 80 80.02 -2.68 -59.62
C ILE A 80 81.08 -3.72 -60.00
N ALA A 81 81.06 -4.28 -61.22
CA ALA A 81 82.06 -5.26 -61.64
C ALA A 81 83.51 -4.70 -61.65
N PRO A 82 83.77 -3.47 -62.15
CA PRO A 82 85.10 -2.85 -62.04
C PRO A 82 85.52 -2.52 -60.60
N LEU A 83 84.55 -2.24 -59.72
CA LEU A 83 84.80 -1.95 -58.31
C LEU A 83 85.13 -3.22 -57.53
N ALA A 84 84.47 -4.35 -57.82
CA ALA A 84 84.77 -5.65 -57.23
C ALA A 84 86.19 -6.13 -57.55
N GLU A 85 86.66 -5.91 -58.79
CA GLU A 85 88.05 -6.20 -59.18
C GLU A 85 89.05 -5.36 -58.37
N LYS A 86 88.77 -4.07 -58.17
CA LYS A 86 89.58 -3.19 -57.32
C LYS A 86 89.59 -3.62 -55.85
N ILE A 87 88.45 -4.12 -55.34
CA ILE A 87 88.35 -4.66 -53.97
C ILE A 87 89.19 -5.93 -53.83
N SER A 88 89.16 -6.84 -54.82
CA SER A 88 90.00 -8.05 -54.81
C SER A 88 91.51 -7.73 -54.84
N GLN A 89 91.90 -6.70 -55.59
CA GLN A 89 93.29 -6.22 -55.61
C GLN A 89 93.70 -5.55 -54.28
N LEU A 90 92.77 -4.85 -53.61
CA LEU A 90 92.98 -4.32 -52.26
C LEU A 90 93.17 -5.46 -51.24
N ASP A 91 92.37 -6.51 -51.32
CA ASP A 91 92.40 -7.63 -50.36
C ASP A 91 93.73 -8.42 -50.43
N LYS A 92 94.25 -8.61 -51.65
CA LYS A 92 95.60 -9.17 -51.88
C LYS A 92 96.71 -8.28 -51.31
N LYS A 93 96.55 -6.96 -51.38
CA LYS A 93 97.49 -5.97 -50.81
C LYS A 93 97.41 -5.91 -49.28
N VAL A 94 96.22 -6.02 -48.70
CA VAL A 94 95.99 -6.07 -47.25
C VAL A 94 96.56 -7.36 -46.65
N SER A 95 96.38 -8.51 -47.31
CA SER A 95 96.91 -9.80 -46.87
C SER A 95 98.45 -9.85 -46.83
N SER A 96 99.13 -9.13 -47.74
CA SER A 96 100.60 -9.02 -47.77
C SER A 96 101.17 -7.98 -46.79
N MET A 97 100.34 -7.09 -46.25
CA MET A 97 100.71 -6.16 -45.17
C MET A 97 100.52 -6.75 -43.76
N SER A 98 99.83 -7.90 -43.64
CA SER A 98 99.51 -8.51 -42.34
C SER A 98 100.57 -9.48 -41.79
N SER A 99 101.67 -9.76 -42.50
CA SER A 99 102.74 -10.65 -42.02
C SER A 99 104.09 -9.92 -41.95
N GLY A 100 104.31 -9.19 -40.87
CA GLY A 100 105.59 -8.51 -40.59
C GLY A 100 105.58 -7.59 -39.38
N ASN A 101 105.45 -8.15 -38.17
CA ASN A 101 105.83 -7.61 -36.85
C ASN A 101 105.84 -6.09 -36.59
N THR A 102 104.88 -5.60 -35.77
CA THR A 102 105.15 -4.69 -34.62
C THR A 102 103.93 -4.54 -33.67
N SER A 103 104.14 -4.70 -32.35
CA SER A 103 103.30 -4.35 -31.17
C SER A 103 102.03 -5.16 -30.80
N SER A 104 102.20 -6.16 -29.93
CA SER A 104 101.13 -6.92 -29.23
C SER A 104 100.42 -6.17 -28.08
N ALA A 105 100.75 -4.90 -27.82
CA ALA A 105 100.15 -4.11 -26.72
C ALA A 105 99.00 -3.19 -27.20
N SER A 106 99.05 -2.65 -28.42
CA SER A 106 98.00 -1.77 -28.94
C SER A 106 96.81 -2.53 -29.51
N ASN A 107 97.00 -3.74 -30.05
CA ASN A 107 95.90 -4.58 -30.53
C ASN A 107 95.06 -5.19 -29.39
N SER A 108 95.66 -5.48 -28.22
CA SER A 108 94.91 -5.94 -27.05
C SER A 108 94.07 -4.82 -26.43
N GLU A 109 94.59 -3.60 -26.39
CA GLU A 109 93.83 -2.40 -26.00
C GLU A 109 92.71 -2.07 -26.99
N VAL A 110 92.96 -2.12 -28.30
CA VAL A 110 91.94 -1.90 -29.33
C VAL A 110 90.86 -2.98 -29.25
N ASN A 111 91.22 -4.25 -29.06
CA ASN A 111 90.25 -5.33 -28.87
C ASN A 111 89.44 -5.14 -27.58
N ALA A 112 90.08 -4.72 -26.48
CA ALA A 112 89.40 -4.39 -25.24
C ALA A 112 88.47 -3.16 -25.40
N LEU A 113 88.87 -2.17 -26.21
CA LEU A 113 88.05 -1.01 -26.56
C LEU A 113 86.83 -1.42 -27.37
N SER A 114 86.98 -2.28 -28.38
CA SER A 114 85.87 -2.83 -29.16
C SER A 114 84.88 -3.62 -28.30
N VAL A 115 85.36 -4.43 -27.35
CA VAL A 115 84.50 -5.12 -26.39
C VAL A 115 83.74 -4.12 -25.49
N ARG A 116 84.41 -3.05 -25.03
CA ARG A 116 83.77 -1.98 -24.25
C ARG A 116 82.75 -1.21 -25.07
N VAL A 117 83.04 -0.91 -26.34
CA VAL A 117 82.11 -0.24 -27.27
C VAL A 117 80.87 -1.10 -27.49
N ASN A 118 81.03 -2.38 -27.80
CA ASN A 118 79.89 -3.30 -27.94
C ASN A 118 79.07 -3.40 -26.65
N LYS A 119 79.72 -3.40 -25.48
CA LYS A 119 79.03 -3.39 -24.18
C LYS A 119 78.25 -2.08 -23.98
N VAL A 120 78.84 -0.94 -24.34
CA VAL A 120 78.19 0.38 -24.28
C VAL A 120 77.01 0.46 -25.25
N GLU A 121 77.15 -0.03 -26.48
CA GLU A 121 76.06 -0.10 -27.46
C GLU A 121 74.92 -0.99 -26.97
N ASN A 122 75.23 -2.15 -26.39
CA ASN A 122 74.23 -3.02 -25.78
C ASN A 122 73.51 -2.34 -24.60
N SER A 123 74.24 -1.64 -23.73
CA SER A 123 73.66 -0.84 -22.65
C SER A 123 72.82 0.32 -23.18
N LEU A 124 73.22 0.95 -24.29
CA LEU A 124 72.48 2.02 -24.95
C LEU A 124 71.15 1.51 -25.51
N ASN A 125 71.17 0.35 -26.17
CA ASN A 125 69.95 -0.30 -26.68
C ASN A 125 69.00 -0.68 -25.53
N GLN A 126 69.53 -1.23 -24.43
CA GLN A 126 68.73 -1.53 -23.24
C GLN A 126 68.14 -0.26 -22.61
N LEU A 127 68.90 0.83 -22.57
CA LEU A 127 68.44 2.13 -22.05
C LEU A 127 67.37 2.75 -22.95
N GLN A 128 67.48 2.56 -24.26
CA GLN A 128 66.46 3.02 -25.20
C GLN A 128 65.14 2.23 -25.02
N SER A 129 65.21 0.91 -24.87
CA SER A 129 64.02 0.10 -24.57
C SER A 129 63.38 0.46 -23.23
N SER A 130 64.16 0.79 -22.19
CA SER A 130 63.60 1.23 -20.91
C SER A 130 62.96 2.61 -20.99
N TYR A 131 63.47 3.52 -21.83
CA TYR A 131 62.85 4.82 -22.09
C TYR A 131 61.49 4.70 -22.78
N GLU A 132 61.36 3.80 -23.76
CA GLU A 132 60.07 3.51 -24.41
C GLU A 132 59.05 2.92 -23.42
N LEU A 133 59.49 1.99 -22.57
CA LEU A 133 58.63 1.40 -21.54
C LEU A 133 58.17 2.44 -20.51
N LEU A 134 59.07 3.37 -20.14
CA LEU A 134 58.77 4.45 -19.22
C LEU A 134 57.79 5.46 -19.83
N SER A 135 57.97 5.80 -21.10
CA SER A 135 57.02 6.67 -21.83
C SER A 135 55.62 6.06 -21.87
N TYR A 136 55.52 4.76 -22.17
CA TYR A 136 54.26 4.03 -22.12
C TYR A 136 53.64 4.01 -20.70
N ALA A 137 54.47 3.77 -19.68
CA ALA A 137 54.02 3.76 -18.28
C ALA A 137 53.47 5.13 -17.84
N THR A 138 54.12 6.23 -18.21
CA THR A 138 53.66 7.60 -17.91
C THR A 138 52.28 7.85 -18.51
N VAL A 139 52.08 7.54 -19.79
CA VAL A 139 50.76 7.69 -20.43
C VAL A 139 49.69 6.85 -19.74
N LYS A 140 50.05 5.64 -19.29
CA LYS A 140 49.10 4.78 -18.56
C LYS A 140 48.77 5.31 -17.17
N ILE A 141 49.74 5.93 -16.50
CA ILE A 141 49.54 6.61 -15.22
C ILE A 141 48.59 7.79 -15.41
N ASP A 142 48.79 8.64 -16.42
CA ASP A 142 47.89 9.77 -16.69
C ASP A 142 46.45 9.32 -16.98
N GLU A 143 46.30 8.23 -17.76
CA GLU A 143 44.97 7.64 -18.05
C GLU A 143 44.32 7.07 -16.78
N LEU A 144 45.11 6.43 -15.91
CA LEU A 144 44.63 5.93 -14.62
C LEU A 144 44.26 7.07 -13.68
N GLU A 145 45.05 8.14 -13.61
CA GLU A 145 44.74 9.33 -12.81
C GLU A 145 43.45 10.00 -13.29
N SER A 146 43.25 10.12 -14.61
CA SER A 146 41.99 10.62 -15.17
C SER A 146 40.82 9.71 -14.80
N LYS A 147 40.96 8.38 -14.95
CA LYS A 147 39.89 7.43 -14.56
C LYS A 147 39.60 7.47 -13.07
N VAL A 148 40.63 7.58 -12.22
CA VAL A 148 40.47 7.71 -10.78
C VAL A 148 39.71 9.00 -10.46
N LYS A 149 40.11 10.12 -11.05
CA LYS A 149 39.45 11.42 -10.89
C LYS A 149 38.00 11.39 -11.35
N ASP A 150 37.72 10.76 -12.48
CA ASP A 150 36.36 10.58 -12.99
C ASP A 150 35.52 9.68 -12.06
N MET A 151 36.10 8.60 -11.52
CA MET A 151 35.43 7.76 -10.50
C MET A 151 35.21 8.50 -9.17
N THR A 152 36.10 9.43 -8.80
CA THR A 152 35.93 10.24 -7.59
C THR A 152 34.87 11.34 -7.78
N ASN A 153 34.76 11.87 -9.00
CA ASN A 153 33.82 12.94 -9.35
C ASN A 153 32.45 12.41 -9.83
N SER A 154 32.37 11.17 -10.32
CA SER A 154 31.11 10.51 -10.61
C SER A 154 30.47 10.02 -9.32
N SER A 155 29.60 10.86 -8.76
CA SER A 155 28.31 10.38 -8.24
C SER A 155 28.31 9.50 -7.00
N ILE A 156 29.18 9.75 -6.01
CA ILE A 156 28.69 9.63 -4.63
C ILE A 156 27.84 10.86 -4.31
N ASN A 157 26.64 10.88 -4.87
CA ASN A 157 25.36 11.07 -4.18
C ASN A 157 25.22 12.15 -3.07
N GLN A 158 26.06 13.19 -2.97
CA GLN A 158 25.97 14.24 -1.94
C GLN A 158 24.58 14.89 -1.90
N ASP A 159 24.02 15.20 -3.08
CA ASP A 159 22.65 15.73 -3.18
C ASP A 159 21.60 14.71 -2.72
N SER A 160 21.73 13.44 -3.06
CA SER A 160 20.80 12.43 -2.57
C SER A 160 20.96 12.13 -1.09
N ILE A 161 22.18 12.21 -0.54
CA ILE A 161 22.44 12.11 0.91
C ILE A 161 21.77 13.29 1.62
N SER A 162 21.91 14.50 1.10
CA SER A 162 21.21 15.69 1.61
C SER A 162 19.68 15.54 1.54
N ASN A 163 19.16 15.03 0.41
CA ASN A 163 17.74 14.76 0.25
C ASN A 163 17.24 13.67 1.20
N ILE A 164 18.01 12.59 1.41
CA ILE A 164 17.70 11.51 2.35
C ILE A 164 17.69 12.05 3.78
N ASN A 165 18.69 12.84 4.17
CA ASN A 165 18.76 13.45 5.50
C ASN A 165 17.57 14.40 5.74
N THR A 166 17.20 15.19 4.73
CA THR A 166 16.02 16.06 4.80
C THR A 166 14.73 15.25 4.96
N ARG A 167 14.59 14.14 4.22
CA ARG A 167 13.45 13.23 4.38
C ARG A 167 13.44 12.58 5.77
N LEU A 168 14.59 12.14 6.26
CA LEU A 168 14.73 11.53 7.57
C LEU A 168 14.29 12.50 8.68
N ALA A 169 14.78 13.74 8.64
CA ALA A 169 14.39 14.77 9.61
C ALA A 169 12.88 15.08 9.57
N ARG A 170 12.26 15.11 8.38
CA ARG A 170 10.79 15.26 8.26
C ARG A 170 10.07 14.07 8.89
N MET A 171 10.52 12.86 8.60
CA MET A 171 9.95 11.63 9.12
C MET A 171 10.08 11.52 10.65
N GLU A 172 11.21 11.96 11.21
CA GLU A 172 11.42 12.05 12.65
C GLU A 172 10.44 13.03 13.31
N ASN A 173 10.23 14.21 12.71
CA ASN A 173 9.26 15.18 13.19
C ASN A 173 7.82 14.63 13.11
N GLU A 174 7.46 13.96 12.01
CA GLU A 174 6.17 13.29 11.87
C GLU A 174 5.96 12.20 12.92
N ASN A 175 6.98 11.37 13.18
CA ASN A 175 6.92 10.33 14.22
C ASN A 175 6.75 10.93 15.62
N ASN A 176 7.42 12.04 15.92
CA ASN A 176 7.26 12.73 17.20
C ASN A 176 5.84 13.29 17.37
N ALA A 177 5.27 13.90 16.32
CA ALA A 177 3.88 14.37 16.34
C ALA A 177 2.88 13.21 16.50
N LEU A 178 3.14 12.07 15.85
CA LEU A 178 2.33 10.86 16.01
C LEU A 178 2.41 10.31 17.44
N LEU A 179 3.58 10.32 18.07
CA LEU A 179 3.75 9.92 19.46
C LEU A 179 2.95 10.82 20.42
N GLU A 180 2.97 12.13 20.21
CA GLU A 180 2.17 13.08 20.98
C GLU A 180 0.66 12.83 20.82
N ASN A 181 0.21 12.60 19.58
CA ASN A 181 -1.19 12.24 19.30
C ASN A 181 -1.60 10.96 20.02
N ILE A 182 -0.75 9.94 20.04
CA ILE A 182 -0.99 8.67 20.77
C ILE A 182 -1.11 8.92 22.28
N GLN A 183 -0.26 9.78 22.85
CA GLN A 183 -0.34 10.13 24.28
C GLN A 183 -1.64 10.89 24.62
N ASN A 184 -2.05 11.82 23.76
CA ASN A 184 -3.30 12.55 23.91
C ASN A 184 -4.51 11.61 23.82
N LEU A 185 -4.52 10.70 22.85
CA LEU A 185 -5.57 9.68 22.70
C LEU A 185 -5.63 8.72 23.90
N SER A 186 -4.48 8.29 24.41
CA SER A 186 -4.39 7.46 25.62
C SER A 186 -5.03 8.15 26.82
N SER A 187 -4.70 9.42 27.03
CA SER A 187 -5.26 10.24 28.12
C SER A 187 -6.78 10.43 27.99
N ALA A 188 -7.25 10.69 26.76
CA ALA A 188 -8.67 10.77 26.46
C ALA A 188 -9.39 9.43 26.75
N ASN A 189 -8.79 8.30 26.39
CA ASN A 189 -9.33 6.98 26.67
C ASN A 189 -9.43 6.72 28.18
N THR A 190 -8.42 7.08 28.97
CA THR A 190 -8.48 6.97 30.45
C THR A 190 -9.64 7.79 31.03
N SER A 191 -9.88 9.01 30.51
CA SER A 191 -11.03 9.83 30.93
C SER A 191 -12.38 9.23 30.53
N ILE A 192 -12.47 8.62 29.34
CA ILE A 192 -13.68 7.91 28.91
C ILE A 192 -13.96 6.71 29.81
N GLN A 193 -12.93 5.92 30.15
CA GLN A 193 -13.06 4.76 31.03
C GLN A 193 -13.56 5.16 32.42
N SER A 194 -13.09 6.27 33.00
CA SER A 194 -13.59 6.74 34.30
C SER A 194 -15.05 7.21 34.22
N LYS A 195 -15.43 7.94 33.17
CA LYS A 195 -16.83 8.32 32.93
C LYS A 195 -17.73 7.10 32.76
N LEU A 196 -17.28 6.09 32.02
CA LEU A 196 -18.03 4.85 31.82
C LEU A 196 -18.27 4.11 33.15
N ASN A 197 -17.24 4.04 34.01
CA ASN A 197 -17.38 3.45 35.34
C ASN A 197 -18.40 4.20 36.20
N ASN A 198 -18.39 5.54 36.16
CA ASN A 198 -19.39 6.33 36.89
C ASN A 198 -20.81 6.06 36.41
N VAL A 199 -21.04 6.08 35.09
CA VAL A 199 -22.34 5.77 34.49
C VAL A 199 -22.79 4.34 34.85
N SER A 200 -21.87 3.37 34.84
CA SER A 200 -22.17 1.99 35.24
C SER A 200 -22.62 1.90 36.69
N ASN A 201 -21.98 2.65 37.60
CA ASN A 201 -22.33 2.69 39.01
C ASN A 201 -23.69 3.37 39.23
N GLU A 202 -23.96 4.49 38.56
CA GLU A 202 -25.24 5.18 38.61
C GLU A 202 -26.38 4.29 38.08
N THR A 203 -26.15 3.58 36.97
CA THR A 203 -27.11 2.64 36.39
C THR A 203 -27.47 1.52 37.37
N TYR A 204 -26.46 0.95 38.05
CA TYR A 204 -26.68 -0.08 39.06
C TYR A 204 -27.47 0.45 40.27
N SER A 205 -27.19 1.68 40.71
CA SER A 205 -27.94 2.33 41.78
C SER A 205 -29.41 2.54 41.40
N ASN A 206 -29.65 3.08 40.19
CA ASN A 206 -31.00 3.32 39.69
C ASN A 206 -31.79 2.01 39.53
N GLN A 207 -31.14 0.92 39.11
CA GLN A 207 -31.77 -0.40 39.03
C GLN A 207 -32.27 -0.88 40.40
N LYS A 208 -31.47 -0.72 41.46
CA LYS A 208 -31.90 -1.04 42.83
C LYS A 208 -33.08 -0.19 43.30
N GLU A 209 -33.08 1.09 42.93
CA GLU A 209 -34.18 1.99 43.27
C GLU A 209 -35.48 1.59 42.57
N ILE A 210 -35.41 1.19 41.29
CA ILE A 210 -36.55 0.64 40.55
C ILE A 210 -37.09 -0.63 41.22
N GLU A 211 -36.23 -1.57 41.62
CA GLU A 211 -36.65 -2.78 42.34
C GLU A 211 -37.37 -2.46 43.65
N ARG A 212 -36.84 -1.48 44.40
CA ARG A 212 -37.47 -1.00 45.64
C ARG A 212 -38.84 -0.39 45.36
N ILE A 213 -38.96 0.47 44.34
CA ILE A 213 -40.22 1.10 43.94
C ILE A 213 -41.25 0.04 43.54
N ASN A 214 -40.85 -0.96 42.74
CA ASN A 214 -41.73 -2.05 42.33
C ASN A 214 -42.25 -2.86 43.53
N THR A 215 -41.39 -3.11 44.52
CA THR A 215 -41.79 -3.76 45.77
C THR A 215 -42.80 -2.91 46.55
N LEU A 216 -42.57 -1.60 46.65
CA LEU A 216 -43.50 -0.68 47.30
C LEU A 216 -44.85 -0.59 46.58
N LEU A 217 -44.85 -0.58 45.24
CA LEU A 217 -46.06 -0.60 44.43
C LEU A 217 -46.85 -1.89 44.64
N SER A 218 -46.19 -3.05 44.65
CA SER A 218 -46.83 -4.34 44.94
C SER A 218 -47.50 -4.35 46.32
N ASN A 219 -46.79 -3.86 47.35
CA ASN A 219 -47.34 -3.73 48.70
C ASN A 219 -48.54 -2.77 48.75
N LEU A 220 -48.46 -1.65 48.03
CA LEU A 220 -49.54 -0.67 47.99
C LEU A 220 -50.79 -1.24 47.32
N ASN A 221 -50.62 -1.94 46.18
CA ASN A 221 -51.73 -2.60 45.49
C ASN A 221 -52.39 -3.66 46.37
N SER A 222 -51.61 -4.53 47.02
CA SER A 222 -52.16 -5.50 47.98
C SER A 222 -52.95 -4.82 49.11
N LYS A 223 -52.46 -3.68 49.62
CA LYS A 223 -53.17 -2.91 50.66
C LYS A 223 -54.46 -2.27 50.14
N ILE A 224 -54.47 -1.82 48.89
CA ILE A 224 -55.67 -1.28 48.22
C ILE A 224 -56.70 -2.40 48.05
N ASP A 225 -56.29 -3.57 47.57
CA ASP A 225 -57.17 -4.74 47.40
C ASP A 225 -57.80 -5.15 48.74
N MET A 226 -56.98 -5.30 49.79
CA MET A 226 -57.47 -5.60 51.14
C MET A 226 -58.45 -4.54 51.67
N LYS A 227 -58.20 -3.26 51.40
CA LYS A 227 -59.08 -2.16 51.83
C LYS A 227 -60.39 -2.16 51.04
N SER A 228 -60.34 -2.42 49.74
CA SER A 228 -61.51 -2.58 48.87
C SER A 228 -62.39 -3.71 49.37
N ASP A 229 -61.79 -4.86 49.70
CA ASP A 229 -62.49 -6.01 50.25
C ASP A 229 -63.03 -5.75 51.66
N SER A 230 -62.30 -5.05 52.53
CA SER A 230 -62.76 -4.72 53.89
C SER A 230 -63.82 -3.62 53.92
N MET A 231 -63.90 -2.73 52.92
CA MET A 231 -64.99 -1.78 52.74
C MET A 231 -66.22 -2.40 52.09
N SER A 232 -66.23 -3.74 51.94
CA SER A 232 -67.23 -4.55 51.24
C SER A 232 -68.59 -3.88 51.23
N ILE A 233 -68.79 -3.16 50.13
CA ILE A 233 -70.11 -2.79 49.64
C ILE A 233 -71.00 -4.04 49.66
N SER A 234 -70.42 -5.24 49.46
CA SER A 234 -71.05 -6.54 49.68
C SER A 234 -71.62 -6.76 51.10
N ASP A 235 -70.87 -6.46 52.16
CA ASP A 235 -71.33 -6.62 53.56
C ASP A 235 -72.41 -5.60 53.89
N VAL A 236 -72.22 -4.35 53.45
CA VAL A 236 -73.21 -3.29 53.60
C VAL A 236 -74.48 -3.62 52.80
N GLN A 237 -74.36 -4.11 51.57
CA GLN A 237 -75.47 -4.58 50.73
C GLN A 237 -76.18 -5.78 51.35
N SER A 238 -75.45 -6.71 51.95
CA SER A 238 -76.02 -7.87 52.63
C SER A 238 -76.83 -7.43 53.85
N LYS A 239 -76.33 -6.48 54.63
CA LYS A 239 -77.07 -5.87 55.74
C LYS A 239 -78.29 -5.07 55.25
N ILE A 240 -78.16 -4.31 54.16
CA ILE A 240 -79.27 -3.58 53.55
C ILE A 240 -80.37 -4.55 53.10
N LYS A 241 -80.04 -5.63 52.38
CA LYS A 241 -81.00 -6.66 51.97
C LYS A 241 -81.71 -7.31 53.16
N ALA A 242 -80.98 -7.60 54.24
CA ALA A 242 -81.58 -8.14 55.46
C ALA A 242 -82.58 -7.15 56.08
N LEU A 243 -82.23 -5.86 56.12
CA LEU A 243 -83.11 -4.79 56.60
C LEU A 243 -84.33 -4.59 55.67
N GLU A 244 -84.15 -4.65 54.36
CA GLU A 244 -85.23 -4.59 53.37
C GLU A 244 -86.25 -5.71 53.59
N ASN A 245 -85.78 -6.94 53.82
CA ASN A 245 -86.67 -8.07 54.15
C ASN A 245 -87.42 -7.82 55.48
N SER A 246 -86.73 -7.32 56.52
CA SER A 246 -87.39 -6.99 57.78
C SER A 246 -88.45 -5.88 57.63
N ILE A 247 -88.26 -4.93 56.71
CA ILE A 247 -89.28 -3.90 56.41
C ILE A 247 -90.52 -4.54 55.78
N VAL A 248 -90.35 -5.49 54.86
CA VAL A 248 -91.47 -6.23 54.24
C VAL A 248 -92.27 -7.01 55.29
N ASP A 249 -91.58 -7.64 56.24
CA ASP A 249 -92.23 -8.34 57.36
C ASP A 249 -93.02 -7.36 58.26
N ILE A 250 -92.47 -6.17 58.52
CA ILE A 250 -93.16 -5.11 59.29
C ILE A 250 -94.41 -4.62 58.56
N ASP A 251 -94.36 -4.42 57.24
CA ASP A 251 -95.52 -4.00 56.45
C ASP A 251 -96.62 -5.06 56.44
N THR A 252 -96.24 -6.33 56.41
CA THR A 252 -97.17 -7.46 56.54
C THR A 252 -97.85 -7.44 57.90
N ASN A 253 -97.06 -7.36 58.98
CA ASN A 253 -97.59 -7.25 60.34
C ASN A 253 -98.51 -6.04 60.52
N ARG A 254 -98.17 -4.90 59.90
CA ARG A 254 -99.02 -3.69 59.93
C ARG A 254 -100.37 -3.92 59.26
N LYS A 255 -100.41 -4.65 58.14
CA LYS A 255 -101.65 -5.02 57.45
C LYS A 255 -102.49 -5.98 58.31
N ASP A 256 -101.85 -6.96 58.94
CA ASP A 256 -102.52 -7.89 59.85
C ASP A 256 -103.11 -7.17 61.06
N ILE A 257 -102.38 -6.23 61.66
CA ILE A 257 -102.90 -5.36 62.74
C ILE A 257 -104.12 -4.56 62.25
N SER A 258 -104.08 -4.03 61.03
CA SER A 258 -105.23 -3.31 60.46
C SER A 258 -106.45 -4.21 60.28
N ASN A 259 -106.25 -5.45 59.83
CA ASN A 259 -107.31 -6.44 59.70
C ASN A 259 -107.88 -6.82 61.07
N ILE A 260 -107.01 -7.10 62.06
CA ILE A 260 -107.40 -7.37 63.45
C ILE A 260 -108.22 -6.22 64.02
N LYS A 261 -107.79 -4.96 63.79
CA LYS A 261 -108.53 -3.77 64.22
C LYS A 261 -109.94 -3.71 63.59
N SER A 262 -110.07 -4.04 62.31
CA SER A 262 -111.37 -4.11 61.64
C SER A 262 -112.27 -5.19 62.25
N SER A 263 -111.74 -6.40 62.45
CA SER A 263 -112.48 -7.50 63.10
C SER A 263 -112.90 -7.14 64.52
N LEU A 264 -112.02 -6.46 65.29
CA LEU A 264 -112.33 -5.98 66.63
C LEU A 264 -113.48 -4.97 66.63
N ASN A 265 -113.50 -4.04 65.68
CA ASN A 265 -114.62 -3.08 65.53
C ASN A 265 -115.94 -3.80 65.21
N THR A 266 -115.91 -4.84 64.39
CA THR A 266 -117.08 -5.67 64.10
C THR A 266 -117.57 -6.37 65.37
N VAL A 267 -116.66 -7.01 66.12
CA VAL A 267 -117.00 -7.66 67.39
C VAL A 267 -117.56 -6.64 68.39
N GLN A 268 -116.97 -5.46 68.51
CA GLN A 268 -117.47 -4.39 69.37
C GLN A 268 -118.89 -3.99 68.98
N SER A 269 -119.18 -3.84 67.68
CA SER A 269 -120.52 -3.52 67.19
C SER A 269 -121.53 -4.61 67.53
N SER A 270 -121.15 -5.89 67.38
CA SER A 270 -121.98 -7.03 67.78
C SER A 270 -122.22 -7.07 69.29
N VAL A 271 -121.21 -6.76 70.12
CA VAL A 271 -121.36 -6.68 71.59
C VAL A 271 -122.28 -5.53 71.99
N ASP A 272 -122.16 -4.37 71.35
CA ASP A 272 -123.04 -3.22 71.59
C ASP A 272 -124.50 -3.55 71.21
N GLU A 273 -124.71 -4.27 70.11
CA GLU A 273 -126.02 -4.74 69.65
C GLU A 273 -126.63 -5.77 70.60
N LEU A 274 -125.85 -6.78 70.99
CA LEU A 274 -126.25 -7.76 72.02
C LEU A 274 -126.57 -7.09 73.35
N SER A 275 -125.79 -6.07 73.76
CA SER A 275 -126.05 -5.33 74.99
C SER A 275 -127.39 -4.58 74.94
N LYS A 276 -127.74 -3.98 73.79
CA LYS A 276 -129.06 -3.37 73.58
C LYS A 276 -130.17 -4.41 73.58
N GLU A 277 -129.95 -5.56 72.96
CA GLU A 277 -130.93 -6.66 72.94
C GLU A 277 -131.18 -7.23 74.35
N VAL A 278 -130.13 -7.38 75.16
CA VAL A 278 -130.24 -7.78 76.57
C VAL A 278 -131.03 -6.76 77.37
N GLU A 279 -130.78 -5.46 77.21
CA GLU A 279 -131.57 -4.42 77.91
C GLU A 279 -133.02 -4.34 77.43
N ALA A 280 -133.27 -4.50 76.13
CA ALA A 280 -134.62 -4.61 75.58
C ALA A 280 -135.36 -5.81 76.18
N ASN A 281 -134.70 -6.97 76.27
CA ASN A 281 -135.25 -8.16 76.92
C ASN A 281 -135.46 -7.96 78.42
N LYS A 282 -134.53 -7.31 79.12
CA LYS A 282 -134.69 -6.97 80.55
C LYS A 282 -135.92 -6.09 80.76
N LYS A 283 -136.14 -5.09 79.90
CA LYS A 283 -137.32 -4.22 79.93
C LYS A 283 -138.60 -4.98 79.59
N ALA A 284 -138.60 -5.81 78.55
CA ALA A 284 -139.74 -6.65 78.21
C ALA A 284 -140.10 -7.62 79.34
N VAL A 285 -139.10 -8.17 80.04
CA VAL A 285 -139.31 -9.01 81.22
C VAL A 285 -139.85 -8.20 82.40
N ALA A 286 -139.34 -6.99 82.64
CA ALA A 286 -139.87 -6.08 83.66
C ALA A 286 -141.31 -5.64 83.38
N GLU A 287 -141.68 -5.41 82.11
CA GLU A 287 -143.04 -5.10 81.67
C GLU A 287 -143.97 -6.33 81.71
N SER A 288 -143.41 -7.55 81.61
CA SER A 288 -144.14 -8.82 81.76
C SER A 288 -144.33 -9.27 83.21
N GLY A 289 -143.76 -8.57 84.18
CA GLY A 289 -143.77 -8.97 85.59
C GLY A 289 -144.83 -8.26 86.42
N ASN A 290 -146.02 -8.86 86.56
CA ASN A 290 -146.66 -8.82 87.88
C ASN A 290 -145.96 -9.86 88.77
N GLY A 291 -144.87 -9.43 89.43
CA GLY A 291 -144.30 -10.01 90.65
C GLY A 291 -143.43 -11.28 90.53
N GLY A 292 -142.14 -11.18 90.90
CA GLY A 292 -141.34 -12.36 91.24
C GLY A 292 -139.81 -12.28 91.10
N VAL A 293 -139.16 -11.47 91.93
CA VAL A 293 -137.80 -11.52 92.54
C VAL A 293 -136.72 -12.53 92.03
N ASP A 294 -135.52 -11.98 91.77
CA ASP A 294 -134.12 -12.48 91.89
C ASP A 294 -133.51 -13.62 91.06
N ILE A 295 -134.24 -14.44 90.30
CA ILE A 295 -133.56 -15.53 89.53
C ILE A 295 -132.92 -15.00 88.24
N LEU A 296 -133.45 -13.89 87.71
CA LEU A 296 -133.06 -13.33 86.41
C LEU A 296 -131.71 -12.59 86.45
N ASP A 297 -131.44 -11.84 87.53
CA ASP A 297 -130.15 -11.14 87.70
C ASP A 297 -129.00 -12.13 87.91
N ILE A 298 -129.26 -13.30 88.51
CA ILE A 298 -128.27 -14.39 88.67
C ILE A 298 -128.01 -15.06 87.31
N LEU A 299 -129.06 -15.38 86.54
CA LEU A 299 -128.91 -16.04 85.23
C LEU A 299 -128.21 -15.13 84.21
N ILE A 300 -128.57 -13.85 84.16
CA ILE A 300 -127.93 -12.88 83.26
C ILE A 300 -126.46 -12.68 83.64
N SER A 301 -126.16 -12.54 84.93
CA SER A 301 -124.78 -12.46 85.45
C SER A 301 -123.94 -13.69 85.04
N VAL A 302 -124.48 -14.90 85.23
CA VAL A 302 -123.77 -16.15 84.90
C VAL A 302 -123.57 -16.31 83.40
N VAL A 303 -124.57 -15.99 82.58
CA VAL A 303 -124.47 -16.15 81.11
C VAL A 303 -123.54 -15.11 80.49
N ILE A 304 -123.56 -13.86 80.96
CA ILE A 304 -122.63 -12.82 80.49
C ILE A 304 -121.20 -13.16 80.93
N SER A 305 -121.01 -13.56 82.19
CA SER A 305 -119.67 -13.92 82.70
C SER A 305 -119.09 -15.16 82.00
N ALA A 306 -119.93 -16.17 81.72
CA ALA A 306 -119.53 -17.35 80.95
C ALA A 306 -119.27 -17.04 79.46
N GLY A 307 -120.10 -16.20 78.83
CA GLY A 307 -119.94 -15.80 77.44
C GLY A 307 -118.68 -14.97 77.18
N VAL A 308 -118.40 -14.01 78.07
CA VAL A 308 -117.19 -13.17 78.00
C VAL A 308 -115.93 -14.00 78.25
N ALA A 309 -115.96 -14.93 79.21
CA ALA A 309 -114.83 -15.86 79.44
C ALA A 309 -114.57 -16.80 78.25
N PHE A 310 -115.62 -17.28 77.59
CA PHE A 310 -115.48 -18.12 76.40
C PHE A 310 -114.90 -17.36 75.19
N ALA A 311 -115.35 -16.12 74.97
CA ALA A 311 -114.84 -15.28 73.89
C ALA A 311 -113.36 -14.91 74.06
N PHE A 312 -112.92 -14.59 75.28
CA PHE A 312 -111.51 -14.31 75.57
C PHE A 312 -110.60 -15.53 75.43
N THR A 313 -111.11 -16.74 75.73
CA THR A 313 -110.31 -17.97 75.67
C THR A 313 -110.03 -18.42 74.22
N GLN A 314 -110.93 -18.12 73.28
CA GLN A 314 -110.75 -18.46 71.85
C GLN A 314 -109.93 -17.42 71.07
N PHE A 315 -109.77 -16.19 71.57
CA PHE A 315 -109.04 -15.12 70.89
C PHE A 315 -107.52 -15.09 71.23
N ILE A 316 -107.07 -15.90 72.20
CA ILE A 316 -105.68 -15.94 72.70
C ILE A 316 -104.92 -17.22 72.24
N LYS A 317 -105.51 -18.04 71.36
CA LYS A 317 -104.79 -19.11 70.64
C LYS A 317 -104.50 -18.69 69.20
#